data_AF-A0A6M1RQM3-F1
#
_entry.id   AF-A0A6M1RQM3-F1
#
_cell.length_a   1.000
_cell.length_b   1.000
_cell.length_c   1.000
_cell.angle_alpha   90.00
_cell.angle_beta   90.00
_cell.angle_gamma   90.00
#
_symmetry.space_group_name_H-M   'P 1'
#
loop_
_entity.id
_entity.type
_entity.pdbx_description
1 polymer ?
#
loop_
_entity_poly.entity_id
_entity_poly.type
_entity_poly.pdbx_seq_one_letter_code
_entity_poly.pdbx_strand_id
1 'polypeptide(L)'
;MKKTALIYGALGLIPFIAFGILLPVWPDAWQHGLVYAFNSYSAMILAFLSGAVWGMTISGARPDKPTNGLTVGIVFSLVAVGALLMPLPYSIYLLIVSFAVLFILEVVLMFKGIYPFWYTMMRAMLTAVVVVCHIFLLYWLNDLSVISSPMQV
;
A
#
# COMPACT_ATOMS: atom_id res chain seq x y z
N MET A 1 8.23 21.94 -4.34
CA MET A 1 7.64 20.66 -4.81
C MET A 1 8.32 19.43 -4.20
N LYS A 2 9.61 19.15 -4.48
CA LYS A 2 10.31 17.95 -3.98
C LYS A 2 10.26 17.77 -2.45
N LYS A 3 10.60 18.81 -1.67
CA LYS A 3 10.57 18.77 -0.20
C LYS A 3 9.16 18.45 0.32
N THR A 4 8.14 19.11 -0.23
CA THR A 4 6.74 18.90 0.12
C THR A 4 6.30 17.45 -0.14
N ALA A 5 6.65 16.89 -1.31
CA ALA A 5 6.33 15.51 -1.64
C ALA A 5 6.99 14.51 -0.67
N LEU A 6 8.25 14.73 -0.31
CA LEU A 6 8.97 13.89 0.66
C LEU A 6 8.30 13.92 2.04
N ILE A 7 7.97 15.12 2.54
CA ILE A 7 7.32 15.29 3.85
C ILE A 7 5.96 14.60 3.84
N TYR A 8 5.12 14.88 2.85
CA TYR A 8 3.76 14.32 2.81
C TYR A 8 3.76 12.81 2.58
N GLY A 9 4.69 12.30 1.76
CA GLY A 9 4.90 10.87 1.60
C GLY A 9 5.30 10.19 2.91
N ALA A 10 6.19 10.80 3.69
CA ALA A 10 6.59 10.29 4.99
C ALA A 10 5.45 10.35 6.02
N LEU A 11 4.66 11.43 6.04
CA LEU A 11 3.48 11.54 6.92
C LEU A 11 2.43 10.47 6.61
N GLY A 12 2.31 10.05 5.35
CA GLY A 12 1.47 8.92 4.94
C GLY A 12 1.88 7.58 5.55
N LEU A 13 3.08 7.45 6.14
CA LEU A 13 3.51 6.22 6.82
C LEU A 13 2.97 6.11 8.25
N ILE A 14 2.43 7.18 8.82
CA ILE A 14 2.01 7.23 10.23
C ILE A 14 1.03 6.10 10.56
N PRO A 15 -0.07 5.86 9.80
CA PRO A 15 -1.01 4.81 10.17
C PRO A 15 -0.47 3.40 9.95
N PHE A 16 0.45 3.19 8.98
CA PHE A 16 1.12 1.90 8.81
C PHE A 16 1.97 1.54 10.02
N ILE A 17 2.72 2.52 10.56
CA ILE A 17 3.55 2.31 11.74
C ILE A 17 2.66 2.15 12.98
N ALA A 18 1.67 3.03 13.15
CA ALA A 18 0.81 3.05 14.33
C ALA A 18 -0.04 1.77 14.48
N PHE A 19 -0.59 1.25 13.38
CA PHE A 19 -1.53 0.13 13.41
C PHE A 19 -0.88 -1.21 12.98
N GLY A 20 0.31 -1.17 12.39
CA GLY A 20 1.08 -2.36 12.01
C GLY A 20 2.21 -2.65 13.00
N ILE A 21 3.29 -1.88 12.93
CA ILE A 21 4.50 -2.10 13.75
C ILE A 21 4.21 -1.98 15.25
N LEU A 22 3.42 -0.99 15.64
CA LEU A 22 3.08 -0.74 17.04
C LEU A 22 1.88 -1.56 17.54
N LEU A 23 1.29 -2.43 16.72
CA LEU A 23 0.15 -3.26 17.10
C LEU A 23 0.34 -3.97 18.47
N PRO A 24 1.50 -4.58 18.79
CA PRO A 24 1.72 -5.27 20.06
C PRO A 24 1.67 -4.38 21.31
N VAL A 25 1.87 -3.08 21.14
CA VAL A 25 1.90 -2.10 22.25
C VAL A 25 0.47 -1.68 22.64
N TRP A 26 -0.48 -1.84 21.73
CA TRP A 26 -1.88 -1.47 21.98
C TRP A 26 -2.61 -2.53 22.81
N PRO A 27 -3.61 -2.13 23.61
CA PRO A 27 -4.44 -3.06 24.35
C PRO A 27 -5.08 -4.13 23.44
N ASP A 28 -5.12 -5.38 23.90
CA ASP A 28 -5.67 -6.51 23.13
C ASP A 28 -7.09 -6.25 22.61
N ALA A 29 -7.92 -5.58 23.43
CA ALA A 29 -9.28 -5.20 23.07
C ALA A 29 -9.38 -4.32 21.81
N TRP A 30 -8.30 -3.63 21.42
CA TRP A 30 -8.26 -2.73 20.26
C TRP A 30 -7.61 -3.38 19.04
N GLN A 31 -6.81 -4.44 19.23
CA GLN A 31 -5.97 -5.00 18.16
C GLN A 31 -6.79 -5.43 16.95
N HIS A 32 -7.96 -6.06 17.14
CA HIS A 32 -8.85 -6.43 16.03
C HIS A 32 -9.26 -5.21 15.20
N GLY A 33 -9.71 -4.14 15.85
CA GLY A 33 -10.10 -2.89 15.17
C GLY A 33 -8.93 -2.22 14.46
N LEU A 34 -7.74 -2.24 15.06
CA LEU A 34 -6.52 -1.67 14.49
C LEU A 34 -6.05 -2.44 13.25
N VAL A 35 -6.18 -3.77 13.23
CA VAL A 35 -5.88 -4.60 12.04
C VAL A 35 -6.81 -4.22 10.88
N TYR A 36 -8.12 -4.05 11.13
CA TYR A 36 -9.07 -3.58 10.12
C TYR A 36 -8.75 -2.15 9.65
N ALA A 37 -8.38 -1.26 10.57
CA ALA A 37 -7.97 0.10 10.24
C ALA A 37 -6.71 0.13 9.37
N PHE A 38 -5.70 -0.69 9.71
CA PHE A 38 -4.48 -0.86 8.91
C PHE A 38 -4.82 -1.33 7.49
N ASN A 39 -5.64 -2.38 7.36
CA ASN A 39 -6.02 -2.93 6.07
C ASN A 39 -6.80 -1.91 5.21
N SER A 40 -7.76 -1.22 5.84
CA SER A 40 -8.55 -0.16 5.21
C SER A 40 -7.67 0.98 4.70
N TYR A 41 -6.76 1.44 5.55
CA TYR A 41 -5.82 2.50 5.17
C TYR A 41 -4.89 2.07 4.03
N SER A 42 -4.41 0.83 4.07
CA SER A 42 -3.57 0.25 3.01
C SER A 42 -4.28 0.29 1.65
N ALA A 43 -5.54 -0.13 1.60
CA ALA A 43 -6.36 -0.04 0.40
C ALA A 43 -6.58 1.41 -0.05
N MET A 44 -6.87 2.34 0.86
CA MET A 44 -7.02 3.76 0.53
C MET A 44 -5.75 4.35 -0.09
N ILE A 45 -4.57 4.01 0.43
CA ILE A 45 -3.29 4.47 -0.11
C ILE A 45 -3.03 3.84 -1.48
N LEU A 46 -3.36 2.56 -1.68
CA LEU A 46 -3.25 1.93 -3.00
C LEU A 46 -4.13 2.63 -4.05
N ALA A 47 -5.38 2.94 -3.70
CA ALA A 47 -6.31 3.67 -4.57
C ALA A 47 -5.86 5.12 -4.82
N PHE A 48 -5.31 5.80 -3.81
CA PHE A 48 -4.74 7.14 -3.97
C PHE A 48 -3.58 7.15 -4.98
N LEU A 49 -2.66 6.18 -4.85
CA LEU A 49 -1.52 6.05 -5.76
C LEU A 49 -1.93 5.68 -7.18
N SER A 50 -2.90 4.78 -7.34
CA SER A 50 -3.44 4.45 -8.65
C SER A 50 -4.14 5.65 -9.31
N GLY A 51 -4.87 6.44 -8.52
CA GLY A 51 -5.43 7.72 -8.96
C GLY A 51 -4.36 8.72 -9.40
N ALA A 52 -3.20 8.75 -8.75
CA ALA A 52 -2.08 9.59 -9.17
C ALA A 52 -1.50 9.16 -10.54
N VAL A 53 -1.39 7.85 -10.80
CA VAL A 53 -0.97 7.33 -12.13
C VAL A 53 -1.97 7.73 -13.22
N TRP A 54 -3.27 7.63 -12.92
CA TRP A 54 -4.32 8.10 -13.82
C TRP A 54 -4.18 9.60 -14.10
N GLY A 55 -4.08 10.43 -13.05
CA GLY A 55 -3.96 11.87 -13.15
C GLY A 55 -2.74 12.29 -13.98
N MET A 56 -1.58 11.69 -13.74
CA MET A 56 -0.37 11.90 -14.53
C MET A 56 -0.56 11.58 -16.01
N THR A 57 -1.30 10.51 -16.32
CA THR A 57 -1.58 10.11 -17.70
C THR A 57 -2.44 11.15 -18.42
N ILE A 58 -3.46 11.69 -17.73
CA ILE A 58 -4.30 12.77 -18.27
C ILE A 58 -3.51 14.07 -18.43
N SER A 59 -2.71 14.46 -17.44
CA SER A 59 -1.92 15.70 -17.51
C SER A 59 -0.89 15.69 -18.66
N GLY A 60 -0.43 14.51 -19.08
CA GLY A 60 0.48 14.32 -20.20
C GLY A 60 -0.19 13.91 -21.53
N ALA A 61 -1.52 13.90 -21.60
CA ALA A 61 -2.29 13.32 -22.70
C ALA A 61 -2.02 14.02 -24.04
N ARG A 62 -1.83 13.20 -25.08
CA ARG A 62 -1.72 13.61 -26.49
C ARG A 62 -2.36 12.53 -27.36
N PRO A 63 -2.85 12.86 -28.58
CA PRO A 63 -3.56 11.89 -29.43
C PRO A 63 -2.78 10.61 -29.75
N ASP A 64 -1.46 10.70 -29.75
CA ASP A 64 -0.49 9.65 -30.11
C ASP A 64 0.12 8.91 -28.91
N LYS A 65 -0.23 9.30 -27.67
CA LYS A 65 0.37 8.73 -26.47
C LYS A 65 -0.43 7.56 -25.89
N PRO A 66 0.25 6.52 -25.36
CA PRO A 66 -0.41 5.37 -24.76
C PRO A 66 -1.21 5.75 -23.50
N THR A 67 -2.42 5.19 -23.39
CA THR A 67 -3.37 5.45 -22.30
C THR A 67 -3.28 4.44 -21.15
N ASN A 68 -2.28 3.55 -21.17
CA ASN A 68 -2.14 2.44 -20.23
C ASN A 68 -2.18 2.84 -18.75
N GLY A 69 -1.75 4.06 -18.41
CA GLY A 69 -1.79 4.55 -17.03
C GLY A 69 -3.22 4.79 -16.51
N LEU A 70 -4.21 5.00 -17.40
CA LEU A 70 -5.64 5.01 -17.02
C LEU A 70 -6.07 3.59 -16.59
N THR A 71 -5.67 2.58 -17.37
CA THR A 71 -5.94 1.16 -17.06
C THR A 71 -5.28 0.76 -15.74
N VAL A 72 -4.02 1.15 -15.52
CA VAL A 72 -3.34 0.91 -14.24
C VAL A 72 -4.11 1.61 -13.11
N GLY A 73 -4.53 2.85 -13.33
CA GLY A 73 -5.30 3.61 -12.35
C GLY A 73 -6.59 2.91 -11.91
N ILE A 74 -7.42 2.46 -12.87
CA ILE A 74 -8.69 1.78 -12.55
C ILE A 74 -8.44 0.41 -11.93
N VAL A 75 -7.53 -0.39 -12.49
CA VAL A 75 -7.29 -1.76 -12.05
C VAL A 75 -6.84 -1.77 -10.60
N PHE A 76 -5.86 -0.94 -10.23
CA PHE A 76 -5.36 -0.92 -8.86
C PHE A 76 -6.35 -0.31 -7.86
N SER A 77 -7.22 0.62 -8.30
CA SER A 77 -8.31 1.13 -7.47
C SER A 77 -9.35 0.04 -7.18
N LEU A 78 -9.73 -0.76 -8.18
CA LEU A 78 -10.64 -1.90 -7.99
C LEU A 78 -10.00 -3.03 -7.19
N VAL A 79 -8.70 -3.28 -7.35
CA VAL A 79 -7.95 -4.23 -6.51
C VAL A 79 -7.95 -3.78 -5.05
N ALA A 80 -7.84 -2.47 -4.77
CA ALA A 80 -7.96 -1.95 -3.41
C ALA A 80 -9.33 -2.27 -2.79
N VAL A 81 -10.42 -2.08 -3.55
CA VAL A 81 -11.78 -2.47 -3.12
C VAL A 81 -11.86 -3.98 -2.90
N GLY A 82 -11.34 -4.78 -3.86
CA GLY A 82 -11.31 -6.23 -3.76
C GLY A 82 -10.54 -6.73 -2.53
N ALA A 83 -9.45 -6.06 -2.16
CA ALA A 83 -8.72 -6.37 -0.94
C ALA A 83 -9.60 -6.22 0.31
N LEU A 84 -10.43 -5.18 0.40
CA LEU A 84 -11.32 -4.98 1.55
C LEU A 84 -12.45 -6.00 1.65
N LEU A 85 -12.79 -6.66 0.54
CA LEU A 85 -13.80 -7.72 0.50
C LEU A 85 -13.20 -9.11 0.78
N MET A 86 -11.86 -9.23 0.78
CA MET A 86 -11.18 -10.48 1.08
C MET A 86 -10.97 -10.69 2.59
N PRO A 87 -11.07 -11.94 3.07
CA PRO A 87 -10.69 -12.25 4.44
C PRO A 87 -9.18 -12.12 4.66
N LEU A 88 -8.78 -11.84 5.90
CA LEU A 88 -7.39 -11.96 6.33
C LEU A 88 -7.00 -13.45 6.37
N PRO A 89 -5.75 -13.83 6.02
CA PRO A 89 -4.62 -12.96 5.64
C PRO A 89 -4.55 -12.62 4.13
N TYR A 90 -5.45 -13.15 3.29
CA TYR A 90 -5.40 -13.00 1.83
C TYR A 90 -5.43 -11.55 1.36
N SER A 91 -6.22 -10.71 2.04
CA SER A 91 -6.25 -9.27 1.79
C SER A 91 -4.86 -8.61 1.89
N ILE A 92 -4.09 -8.97 2.93
CA ILE A 92 -2.75 -8.42 3.19
C ILE A 92 -1.76 -8.88 2.11
N TYR A 93 -1.82 -10.16 1.72
CA TYR A 93 -0.99 -10.66 0.61
C TYR A 93 -1.28 -9.92 -0.70
N LEU A 94 -2.56 -9.72 -1.02
CA LEU A 94 -2.97 -8.99 -2.23
C LEU A 94 -2.43 -7.55 -2.21
N LEU A 95 -2.50 -6.86 -1.07
CA LEU A 95 -2.00 -5.49 -0.93
C LEU A 95 -0.48 -5.40 -1.06
N ILE A 96 0.28 -6.32 -0.44
CA ILE A 96 1.76 -6.38 -0.60
C ILE A 96 2.13 -6.50 -2.08
N VAL A 97 1.54 -7.47 -2.77
CA VAL A 97 1.82 -7.72 -4.19
C VAL A 97 1.42 -6.50 -5.01
N SER A 98 0.28 -5.88 -4.69
CA SER A 98 -0.21 -4.71 -5.42
C SER A 98 0.72 -3.50 -5.27
N PHE A 99 1.20 -3.20 -4.06
CA PHE A 99 2.18 -2.12 -3.86
C PHE A 99 3.48 -2.36 -4.62
N ALA A 100 3.97 -3.61 -4.62
CA ALA A 100 5.19 -3.98 -5.33
C ALA A 100 5.01 -3.85 -6.86
N VAL A 101 3.93 -4.38 -7.42
CA VAL A 101 3.66 -4.31 -8.86
C VAL A 101 3.44 -2.86 -9.30
N LEU A 102 2.66 -2.07 -8.56
CA LEU A 102 2.46 -0.66 -8.87
C LEU A 102 3.79 0.10 -8.88
N PHE A 103 4.66 -0.16 -7.91
CA PHE A 103 5.99 0.44 -7.88
C PHE A 103 6.87 0.01 -9.06
N ILE A 104 6.85 -1.26 -9.46
CA ILE A 104 7.57 -1.74 -10.65
C ILE A 104 7.09 -1.01 -11.91
N LEU A 105 5.79 -0.80 -12.06
CA LEU A 105 5.23 0.00 -13.15
C LEU A 105 5.73 1.45 -13.11
N GLU A 106 5.81 2.08 -11.93
CA GLU A 106 6.39 3.42 -11.76
C GLU A 106 7.89 3.46 -12.14
N VAL A 107 8.66 2.41 -11.84
CA VAL A 107 10.06 2.28 -12.25
C VAL A 107 10.19 2.19 -13.77
N VAL A 108 9.33 1.43 -14.45
CA VAL A 108 9.29 1.38 -15.92
C VAL A 108 8.98 2.76 -16.50
N LEU A 109 8.05 3.50 -15.90
CA LEU A 109 7.73 4.87 -16.32
C LEU A 109 8.88 5.85 -16.07
N MET A 110 9.70 5.64 -15.03
CA MET A 110 10.92 6.39 -14.80
C MET A 110 11.97 6.16 -15.89
N PHE A 111 12.20 4.91 -16.30
CA PHE A 111 13.09 4.61 -17.43
C PHE A 111 12.60 5.18 -18.77
N LYS A 112 11.29 5.40 -18.90
CA LYS A 112 10.68 6.11 -20.05
C LYS A 112 10.74 7.64 -19.93
N GLY A 113 11.38 8.19 -18.89
CA GLY A 113 11.51 9.63 -18.66
C GLY A 113 10.22 10.32 -18.22
N ILE A 114 9.19 9.57 -17.81
CA ILE A 114 7.90 10.11 -17.37
C ILE A 114 7.98 10.55 -15.90
N TYR A 115 8.59 9.72 -15.05
CA TYR A 115 8.83 10.05 -13.65
C TYR A 115 10.29 10.46 -13.41
N PRO A 116 10.54 11.51 -12.60
CA PRO A 116 11.89 11.87 -12.24
C PRO A 116 12.48 10.87 -11.24
N PHE A 117 13.78 10.59 -11.35
CA PHE A 117 14.48 9.62 -10.51
C PHE A 117 14.26 9.82 -8.99
N TRP A 118 14.26 11.08 -8.53
CA TRP A 118 14.06 11.38 -7.11
C TRP A 118 12.69 10.92 -6.58
N TYR A 119 11.65 10.96 -7.42
CA TYR A 119 10.31 10.53 -7.04
C TYR A 119 10.26 9.01 -6.92
N THR A 120 10.83 8.30 -7.89
CA THR A 120 10.91 6.83 -7.85
C THR A 120 11.73 6.34 -6.66
N MET A 121 12.83 7.02 -6.31
CA MET A 121 13.60 6.67 -5.11
C MET A 121 12.81 6.88 -3.82
N MET A 122 12.06 7.98 -3.72
CA MET A 122 11.13 8.20 -2.59
C MET A 122 10.09 7.08 -2.54
N ARG A 123 9.45 6.74 -3.66
CA ARG A 123 8.46 5.65 -3.74
C ARG A 123 9.05 4.31 -3.33
N ALA A 124 10.30 4.02 -3.69
CA ALA A 124 11.01 2.81 -3.27
C ALA A 124 11.10 2.71 -1.74
N MET A 125 11.52 3.80 -1.08
CA MET A 125 11.63 3.85 0.38
C MET A 125 10.27 3.69 1.06
N LEU A 126 9.24 4.42 0.59
CA LEU A 126 7.90 4.34 1.17
C LEU A 126 7.29 2.95 0.99
N THR A 127 7.37 2.39 -0.22
CA THR A 127 6.87 1.03 -0.50
C THR A 127 7.59 -0.02 0.34
N ALA A 128 8.91 0.10 0.53
CA ALA A 128 9.67 -0.81 1.39
C ALA A 128 9.15 -0.77 2.84
N VAL A 129 8.95 0.42 3.41
CA VAL A 129 8.40 0.55 4.77
C VAL A 129 6.99 -0.04 4.87
N VAL A 130 6.12 0.25 3.90
CA VAL A 130 4.76 -0.32 3.85
C VAL A 130 4.78 -1.84 3.81
N VAL A 131 5.62 -2.44 2.96
CA VAL A 131 5.76 -3.90 2.84
C VAL A 131 6.30 -4.50 4.15
N VAL A 132 7.30 -3.88 4.78
CA VAL A 132 7.79 -4.32 6.10
C VAL A 132 6.67 -4.29 7.15
N CYS A 133 5.85 -3.24 7.18
CA CYS A 133 4.70 -3.17 8.09
C CYS A 133 3.68 -4.30 7.84
N HIS A 134 3.40 -4.64 6.58
CA HIS A 134 2.49 -5.75 6.26
C HIS A 134 3.08 -7.11 6.65
N ILE A 135 4.37 -7.34 6.39
CA ILE A 135 5.04 -8.59 6.77
C ILE A 135 5.05 -8.75 8.29
N PHE A 136 5.37 -7.69 9.02
CA PHE A 136 5.31 -7.71 10.48
C PHE A 136 3.90 -8.00 11.00
N LEU A 137 2.88 -7.38 10.41
CA LEU A 137 1.49 -7.63 10.78
C LEU A 137 1.10 -9.10 10.53
N LEU A 138 1.49 -9.69 9.40
CA LEU A 138 1.26 -11.11 9.10
C LEU A 138 1.91 -12.02 10.14
N TYR A 139 3.17 -11.73 10.49
CA TYR A 139 3.89 -12.45 11.54
C TYR A 139 3.10 -12.40 12.87
N TRP A 140 2.64 -11.21 13.28
CA TRP A 140 1.88 -11.04 14.52
C TRP A 140 0.51 -11.73 14.51
N LEU A 141 -0.22 -11.67 13.39
CA LEU A 141 -1.51 -12.36 13.25
C LEU A 141 -1.38 -13.88 13.34
N ASN A 142 -0.30 -14.44 12.81
CA ASN A 142 -0.01 -15.86 12.97
C ASN A 142 0.23 -16.21 14.45
N ASP A 143 0.99 -15.40 15.18
CA ASP A 143 1.21 -15.61 16.63
C ASP A 143 -0.12 -15.56 17.41
N LEU A 144 -1.02 -14.61 17.12
CA LEU A 144 -2.36 -14.55 17.75
C LEU A 144 -3.20 -15.82 17.48
N SER A 145 -3.13 -16.36 16.26
CA SER A 145 -3.84 -17.61 15.91
C SER A 145 -3.27 -18.83 16.66
N VAL A 146 -1.95 -18.84 16.89
CA VAL A 146 -1.28 -19.91 17.66
C VAL A 146 -1.65 -19.83 19.14
N ILE A 147 -1.73 -18.63 19.72
CA ILE A 147 -2.09 -18.40 21.14
C ILE A 147 -3.56 -18.73 21.43
N SER A 148 -4.46 -18.61 20.46
CA SER A 148 -5.89 -18.94 20.60
C SER A 148 -6.22 -20.42 20.40
N SER A 149 -5.25 -21.23 19.96
CA SER A 149 -5.40 -22.67 19.70
C SER A 149 -5.07 -23.66 20.85
N PRO A 150 -4.48 -23.32 22.03
CA PRO A 150 -3.97 -24.33 22.96
C PRO A 150 -4.90 -24.70 24.13
N MET A 151 -6.23 -24.63 23.98
CA MET A 151 -7.19 -25.18 24.98
C MET A 151 -8.43 -25.82 24.34
N GLN A 152 -8.22 -26.84 23.52
CA GLN A 152 -9.23 -27.84 23.19
C GLN A 152 -8.67 -29.22 23.55
N VAL A 153 -8.55 -29.49 24.85
CA VAL A 153 -8.42 -30.84 25.44
C VAL A 153 -9.33 -30.89 26.66
#